data_AF-A0A7J2I4B3-F1
#
_entry.id   AF-A0A7J2I4B3-F1
#
_cell.length_a   1.000
_cell.length_b   1.000
_cell.length_c   1.000
_cell.angle_alpha   90.00
_cell.angle_beta   90.00
_cell.angle_gamma   90.00
#
_symmetry.space_group_name_H-M   'P 1'
#
loop_
_entity.id
_entity.type
_entity.pdbx_description
1 polymer ?
#
loop_
_entity_poly.entity_id
_entity_poly.type
_entity_poly.pdbx_seq_one_letter_code
_entity_poly.pdbx_strand_id
1 'polypeptide(L)' 'PVQVIVAETEQGRGIIGVVDGYRSKGIEGPEDIAKRKEFLRKIGYKL' A
#
# COMPACT_ATOMS: atom_id res chain seq x y z
N PRO A 1 8.10 4.86 0.39
CA PRO A 1 9.35 4.32 -0.20
C PRO A 1 9.00 3.08 -1.01
N VAL A 2 9.65 2.83 -2.14
CA VAL A 2 9.36 1.67 -3.00
C VAL A 2 10.64 0.89 -3.23
N GLN A 3 10.56 -0.43 -3.11
CA GLN A 3 11.65 -1.36 -3.39
C GLN A 3 11.15 -2.49 -4.30
N VAL A 4 12.05 -2.99 -5.14
CA VAL A 4 11.77 -4.11 -6.06
C VAL A 4 12.61 -5.31 -5.65
N ILE A 5 11.98 -6.47 -5.51
CA ILE A 5 12.66 -7.73 -5.25
C ILE A 5 12.98 -8.36 -6.60
N VAL A 6 14.27 -8.53 -6.86
CA VAL A 6 14.78 -9.08 -8.12
C VAL A 6 15.40 -10.44 -7.84
N ALA A 7 14.94 -11.47 -8.53
CA ALA A 7 15.59 -12.76 -8.61
C ALA A 7 16.57 -12.78 -9.79
N GLU A 8 17.71 -13.43 -9.61
CA GLU A 8 18.73 -13.60 -10.62
C GLU A 8 18.96 -15.09 -10.88
N THR A 9 19.03 -15.46 -12.15
CA THR A 9 19.30 -16.82 -12.64
C THR A 9 20.44 -16.78 -13.65
N GLU A 10 20.91 -17.94 -14.10
CA GLU A 10 21.94 -18.03 -15.15
C GLU A 10 21.53 -17.37 -16.47
N GLN A 11 20.22 -17.24 -16.74
CA GLN A 11 19.71 -16.59 -17.94
C GLN A 11 19.55 -15.06 -17.78
N GLY A 12 19.28 -14.57 -16.56
CA GLY A 12 19.07 -13.14 -16.33
C GLY A 12 18.30 -12.81 -15.05
N ARG A 13 17.65 -11.63 -15.05
CA ARG A 13 16.98 -11.07 -13.86
C ARG A 13 15.47 -10.95 -14.08
N GLY A 14 14.70 -11.30 -13.06
CA GLY A 14 13.24 -11.19 -13.05
C GLY A 14 12.73 -10.48 -11.79
N ILE A 15 11.66 -9.70 -11.94
CA ILE A 15 10.97 -9.09 -10.80
C ILE A 15 10.04 -10.12 -10.19
N ILE A 16 10.22 -10.41 -8.90
CA ILE A 16 9.40 -11.38 -8.18
C ILE A 16 8.46 -10.73 -7.16
N GLY A 17 8.61 -9.43 -6.91
CA GLY A 17 7.73 -8.70 -6.02
C GLY A 17 8.18 -7.27 -5.80
N VAL A 18 7.35 -6.53 -5.06
CA VAL A 18 7.62 -5.15 -4.64
C VAL A 18 7.31 -4.99 -3.16
N VAL A 19 8.10 -4.16 -2.48
CA VAL A 19 7.79 -3.65 -1.15
C VAL A 19 7.45 -2.18 -1.31
N ASP A 20 6.16 -1.85 -1.23
CA ASP A 20 5.67 -0.48 -1.28
C ASP A 20 5.24 -0.02 0.11
N GLY A 21 5.95 0.97 0.63
CA GLY A 21 5.71 1.54 1.93
C GLY A 21 6.19 0.64 3.07
N TYR A 22 5.35 0.51 4.08
CA TYR A 22 5.68 -0.16 5.34
C TYR A 22 4.60 -1.18 5.68
N ARG A 23 4.96 -2.17 6.51
CA ARG A 23 3.98 -3.11 7.08
C ARG A 23 2.89 -2.35 7.85
N SER A 24 1.64 -2.79 7.71
CA SER A 24 0.51 -2.27 8.48
C SER A 24 0.78 -2.34 9.99
N LYS A 25 0.44 -1.26 10.70
CA LYS A 25 0.65 -1.16 12.17
C LYS A 25 -0.41 -1.89 12.99
N GLY A 26 -1.56 -2.20 12.40
CA GLY A 26 -2.69 -2.83 13.08
C GLY A 26 -3.95 -2.83 12.21
N ILE A 27 -5.08 -3.20 12.80
CA ILE A 27 -6.41 -3.15 12.18
C ILE A 27 -7.06 -1.82 12.56
N GLU A 28 -7.74 -1.17 11.60
CA GLU A 28 -8.44 0.09 11.84
C GLU A 28 -9.62 -0.06 12.83
N GLY A 29 -9.80 0.93 13.71
CA GLY A 29 -10.93 0.99 14.63
C GLY A 29 -12.13 1.78 14.06
N PRO A 30 -13.26 1.84 14.79
CA PRO A 30 -14.45 2.59 14.36
C PRO A 30 -14.19 4.07 14.04
N GLU A 31 -13.33 4.74 14.83
CA GLU A 31 -12.95 6.13 14.59
C GLU A 31 -12.14 6.33 13.31
N ASP A 32 -11.21 5.42 13.01
CA ASP A 32 -10.39 5.46 11.81
C ASP A 32 -11.25 5.25 10.54
N ILE A 33 -12.25 4.36 10.65
CA ILE A 33 -13.24 4.14 9.59
C ILE A 33 -14.03 5.43 9.31
N ALA A 34 -14.47 6.14 10.36
CA ALA A 34 -15.16 7.41 10.21
C ALA A 34 -14.26 8.46 9.52
N LYS A 35 -13.01 8.59 9.98
CA LYS A 35 -12.02 9.53 9.43
C LYS A 35 -11.73 9.27 7.95
N ARG A 36 -11.47 8.01 7.53
CA ARG A 36 -11.17 7.73 6.11
C ARG A 36 -12.38 7.96 5.20
N LYS A 37 -13.60 7.69 5.67
CA LYS A 37 -14.82 7.94 4.89
C LYS A 37 -15.09 9.43 4.73
N GLU A 38 -14.94 10.20 5.80
CA GLU A 38 -15.06 11.65 5.77
C GLU A 38 -13.99 12.27 4.86
N PHE A 39 -12.73 11.82 4.96
CA PHE A 39 -11.64 12.29 4.11
C PHE A 39 -11.97 12.10 2.63
N LEU A 40 -12.43 10.91 2.21
CA LEU A 40 -12.80 10.65 0.82
C LEU A 40 -13.91 11.56 0.30
N ARG A 41 -14.87 11.96 1.15
CA ARG A 41 -15.89 12.95 0.80
C ARG A 41 -15.31 14.35 0.69
N LYS A 42 -14.44 14.75 1.62
CA LYS A 42 -13.74 16.05 1.60
C LYS A 42 -12.90 16.26 0.35
N ILE A 43 -12.21 15.22 -0.12
CA ILE A 43 -11.43 15.28 -1.37
C ILE A 43 -12.27 15.03 -2.63
N GLY A 44 -13.62 14.95 -2.51
CA GLY A 44 -14.54 14.86 -3.65
C GLY A 44 -14.61 13.49 -4.33
N TYR A 45 -13.97 12.45 -3.78
CA TYR A 45 -13.99 11.11 -4.35
C TYR A 45 -15.25 10.31 -4.01
N LYS A 46 -16.04 10.79 -3.04
CA LYS A 46 -17.33 10.21 -2.64
C LYS A 46 -18.34 11.33 -2.34
N LEU A 47 -19.58 11.14 -2.79
CA LEU A 47 -20.73 12.02 -2.54
C LEU A 47 -21.34 11.74 -1.17
#